data_AF-A0A962Z9L1-F1
#
_entry.id   AF-A0A962Z9L1-F1
#
_cell.length_a   1.000
_cell.length_b   1.000
_cell.length_c   1.000
_cell.angle_alpha   90.00
_cell.angle_beta   90.00
_cell.angle_gamma   90.00
#
_symmetry.space_group_name_H-M   'P 1'
#
loop_
_entity.id
_entity.type
_entity.pdbx_description
1 polymer ?
#
loop_
_entity_poly.entity_id
_entity_poly.type
_entity_poly.pdbx_seq_one_letter_code
_entity_poly.pdbx_strand_id
1 'polypeptide(L)' 'MARLKEHYDDVVRKALTEKFGYENPMQVPRLDKIVVNMAVGKAVSDSKKLTNAVTELTKIT' A
#
# COMPACT_ATOMS: atom_id res chain seq x y z
N MET A 1 -12.27 11.89 -5.94
CA MET A 1 -11.04 11.67 -5.14
C MET A 1 -10.42 10.35 -5.60
N ALA A 2 -9.36 9.83 -4.95
CA ALA A 2 -8.84 8.50 -5.28
C ALA A 2 -9.90 7.43 -4.93
N ARG A 3 -10.26 6.56 -5.89
CA ARG A 3 -11.34 5.55 -5.76
C ARG A 3 -11.25 4.69 -4.49
N LEU A 4 -10.03 4.30 -4.10
CA LEU A 4 -9.80 3.48 -2.91
C LEU A 4 -9.99 4.27 -1.59
N LYS A 5 -9.77 5.58 -1.61
CA LYS A 5 -9.99 6.44 -0.45
C LYS A 5 -11.48 6.59 -0.15
N GLU A 6 -12.29 6.82 -1.20
CA GLU A 6 -13.75 6.90 -1.09
C GLU A 6 -14.34 5.57 -0.55
N HIS A 7 -13.90 4.45 -1.10
CA HIS A 7 -14.33 3.14 -0.60
C HIS A 7 -13.94 2.88 0.86
N TYR A 8 -12.74 3.31 1.28
CA TYR A 8 -12.31 3.19 2.66
C TYR A 8 -13.17 4.02 3.62
N ASP A 9 -13.45 5.27 3.29
CA ASP A 9 -14.22 6.17 4.15
C ASP A 9 -15.71 5.78 4.22
N ASP A 10 -16.31 5.35 3.10
CA ASP A 10 -17.75 5.10 3.04
C ASP A 10 -18.16 3.69 3.49
N VAL A 11 -17.31 2.69 3.24
CA VAL A 11 -17.63 1.27 3.44
C VAL A 11 -16.78 0.68 4.56
N VAL A 12 -15.46 0.73 4.43
CA VAL A 12 -14.54 0.01 5.33
C VAL A 12 -14.56 0.60 6.74
N ARG A 13 -14.54 1.94 6.86
CA ARG A 13 -14.58 2.64 8.15
C ARG A 13 -15.84 2.29 8.95
N LYS A 14 -17.01 2.29 8.30
CA LYS A 14 -18.29 1.94 8.95
C LYS A 14 -18.31 0.48 9.41
N ALA A 15 -17.90 -0.44 8.53
CA ALA A 15 -17.83 -1.86 8.87
C ALA A 15 -16.86 -2.16 10.02
N LEU A 16 -15.73 -1.45 10.10
CA LEU A 16 -14.77 -1.59 11.21
C LEU A 16 -15.32 -1.02 12.53
N THR A 17 -15.98 0.14 12.49
CA THR A 17 -16.60 0.71 13.69
C THR A 17 -17.72 -0.19 14.23
N GLU A 18 -18.57 -0.74 13.38
CA GLU A 18 -19.64 -1.67 13.79
C GLU A 18 -19.09 -2.99 14.35
N LYS A 19 -18.04 -3.54 13.73
CA LYS A 19 -17.47 -4.83 14.13
C LYS A 19 -16.64 -4.76 15.42
N PHE A 20 -15.95 -3.65 15.67
CA PHE A 20 -15.01 -3.51 16.77
C PHE A 20 -15.44 -2.48 17.83
N GLY A 21 -16.55 -1.77 17.61
CA GLY A 21 -17.15 -0.87 18.60
C GLY A 21 -16.31 0.37 18.91
N TYR A 22 -15.53 0.88 17.94
CA TYR A 22 -14.69 2.06 18.17
C TYR A 22 -15.53 3.30 18.52
N GLU A 23 -15.34 3.86 19.71
CA GLU A 23 -16.05 5.07 20.16
C GLU A 23 -15.52 6.35 19.48
N ASN A 24 -14.27 6.35 19.04
CA ASN A 24 -13.64 7.50 18.41
C ASN A 24 -13.34 7.21 16.91
N PRO A 25 -13.84 8.03 15.97
CA PRO A 25 -13.56 7.89 14.54
C PRO A 25 -12.06 7.89 14.19
N MET A 26 -11.21 8.46 15.04
CA MET A 26 -9.76 8.50 14.87
C MET A 26 -9.05 7.20 15.26
N GLN A 27 -9.72 6.30 15.99
CA GLN A 27 -9.20 4.97 16.34
C GLN A 27 -9.30 3.97 15.20
N VAL A 28 -10.11 4.26 14.17
CA VAL A 28 -10.26 3.37 13.02
C VAL A 28 -8.90 3.24 12.29
N PRO A 29 -8.36 2.01 12.14
CA PRO A 29 -7.05 1.80 11.52
C PRO A 29 -6.99 2.30 10.09
N ARG A 30 -5.93 3.04 9.74
CA ARG A 30 -5.70 3.63 8.41
C ARG A 30 -4.45 3.03 7.77
N LEU A 31 -4.40 3.06 6.45
CA LEU A 31 -3.22 2.63 5.71
C LEU A 31 -2.21 3.79 5.62
N ASP A 32 -1.06 3.63 6.29
CA ASP A 32 -0.03 4.69 6.39
C ASP A 32 0.92 4.68 5.18
N LYS A 33 1.48 3.52 4.83
CA LYS A 33 2.33 3.36 3.64
C LYS A 33 2.31 1.93 3.11
N ILE A 34 2.53 1.79 1.80
CA ILE A 34 2.80 0.51 1.14
C ILE A 34 4.27 0.51 0.74
N VAL A 35 5.06 -0.43 1.28
CA VAL A 35 6.46 -0.61 0.89
C VAL A 35 6.52 -1.81 -0.05
N VAL A 36 6.85 -1.56 -1.32
CA VAL A 36 7.08 -2.62 -2.30
C VAL A 36 8.58 -2.93 -2.29
N ASN A 37 8.93 -4.12 -1.82
CA ASN A 37 10.30 -4.62 -1.84
C ASN A 37 10.48 -5.61 -3.00
N MET A 38 11.53 -5.43 -3.80
CA MET A 38 11.94 -6.40 -4.80
C MET A 38 13.30 -6.96 -4.41
N ALA A 39 13.34 -8.25 -4.06
CA ALA A 39 14.56 -8.93 -3.64
C ALA A 39 15.48 -9.20 -4.86
N VAL A 40 16.43 -8.30 -5.13
CA VAL A 40 17.37 -8.38 -6.26
C VAL A 40 18.72 -9.00 -5.89
N GLY A 41 18.74 -10.01 -5.01
CA GLY A 41 19.97 -10.58 -4.42
C GLY A 41 20.98 -11.18 -5.41
N LYS A 42 20.57 -11.53 -6.64
CA LYS A 42 21.46 -12.03 -7.71
C LYS A 42 21.91 -10.95 -8.72
N ALA A 43 21.46 -9.71 -8.57
CA ALA A 43 21.75 -8.61 -9.51
C ALA A 43 22.83 -7.64 -9.01
N VAL A 44 23.43 -7.88 -7.83
CA VAL A 44 24.50 -7.04 -7.27
C VAL A 44 25.72 -6.99 -8.20
N SER A 45 25.97 -8.06 -8.95
CA SER A 45 27.07 -8.16 -9.92
C SER A 45 26.70 -7.71 -11.34
N ASP A 46 25.45 -7.32 -11.62
CA ASP A 46 24.99 -6.99 -12.97
C ASP A 46 24.05 -5.77 -12.95
N SER A 47 24.64 -4.57 -13.05
CA SER A 47 23.95 -3.28 -12.95
C SER A 47 22.76 -3.14 -13.89
N LYS A 48 22.77 -3.82 -15.05
CA LYS A 48 21.66 -3.79 -16.02
C LYS A 48 20.38 -4.41 -15.47
N LYS A 49 20.49 -5.49 -14.68
CA LYS A 49 19.32 -6.16 -14.08
C LYS A 49 18.69 -5.31 -13.00
N LEU A 50 19.51 -4.54 -12.26
CA LEU A 50 19.03 -3.58 -11.28
C LEU A 50 18.25 -2.45 -11.95
N THR A 51 18.79 -1.87 -13.03
CA THR A 51 18.10 -0.80 -13.79
C THR A 51 16.80 -1.30 -14.40
N ASN A 52 16.76 -2.53 -14.91
CA ASN A 52 15.54 -3.15 -15.43
C ASN A 52 14.50 -3.36 -14.31
N ALA A 53 14.91 -3.87 -13.15
CA ALA A 53 14.03 -4.05 -12.00
C ALA A 53 13.40 -2.73 -11.53
N VAL A 54 14.20 -1.65 -11.47
CA VAL A 54 13.71 -0.31 -11.17
C VAL A 54 12.74 0.19 -12.24
N THR A 55 13.06 -0.02 -13.52
CA THR A 55 12.21 0.43 -14.64
C THR A 55 10.86 -0.28 -14.65
N GLU A 56 10.84 -1.58 -14.38
CA GLU A 56 9.60 -2.36 -14.29
C GLU A 56 8.79 -1.99 -13.04
N LEU A 57 9.42 -1.73 -11.90
CA LEU A 57 8.72 -1.20 -10.73
C LEU A 57 8.08 0.16 -11.01
N THR A 58 8.83 1.11 -11.59
CA THR A 58 8.32 2.45 -11.92
C THR A 58 7.18 2.43 -12.94
N LYS A 59 7.05 1.39 -13.77
CA LYS A 59 5.87 1.24 -14.65
C LYS A 59 4.62 0.76 -13.91
N ILE A 60 4.79 0.06 -12.80
CA ILE A 60 3.69 -0.63 -12.09
C ILE A 60 3.17 0.21 -10.91
N THR A 61 4.04 0.89 -10.17
CA THR A 61 3.70 1.80 -9.05
C THR A 61 3.72 3.25 -9.47
#